data_AF-A0A0F9G573-F1
#
_entry.id   AF-A0A0F9G573-F1
#
_cell.length_a   1.000
_cell.length_b   1.000
_cell.length_c   1.000
_cell.angle_alpha   90.00
_cell.angle_beta   90.00
_cell.angle_gamma   90.00
#
_symmetry.space_group_name_H-M   'P 1'
#
loop_
_entity.id
_entity.type
_entity.pdbx_description
1 polymer ?
#
loop_
_entity_poly.entity_id
_entity_poly.type
_entity_poly.pdbx_seq_one_letter_code
_entity_poly.pdbx_strand_id
1 'polypeptide(L)'
;MSQLIAINDFVRRQTTNSQYTDYNGTWEELRQLVEKSFKHGEPREGYRYGVCLIEVCANGFYTYNDFPRFEGMKLSACYEKTAGREHEPPQIKVKIEEDKIPCSFVDIVLYRHDVLAENNENTTDAEWEIISINGRLSEEPLPMEPLTIVRNWKQLPGGSAMPDSTPEEVLEMLCESIMAKCGLNHSFHKEEDSQSETAKNE
;
A
#
# COMPACT_ATOMS: atom_id res chain seq x y z
N MET A 1 -14.24 4.98 27.80
CA MET A 1 -13.56 5.95 26.93
C MET A 1 -13.23 5.19 25.66
N SER A 2 -13.74 5.59 24.50
CA SER A 2 -13.32 5.01 23.23
C SER A 2 -11.83 5.29 23.03
N GLN A 3 -11.07 4.29 22.58
CA GLN A 3 -9.67 4.50 22.19
C GLN A 3 -9.65 5.32 20.89
N LEU A 4 -8.70 6.24 20.75
CA LEU A 4 -8.54 7.03 19.52
C LEU A 4 -8.04 6.17 18.37
N ILE A 5 -7.04 5.33 18.64
CA ILE A 5 -6.40 4.43 17.66
C ILE A 5 -6.34 3.02 18.23
N ALA A 6 -6.74 2.03 17.43
CA ALA A 6 -6.59 0.61 17.73
C ALA A 6 -5.92 -0.18 16.59
N ILE A 7 -5.61 -1.44 16.87
CA ILE A 7 -4.98 -2.38 15.94
C ILE A 7 -6.08 -3.19 15.26
N ASN A 8 -6.23 -3.07 13.94
CA ASN A 8 -7.18 -3.89 13.20
C ASN A 8 -6.65 -5.34 13.08
N ASP A 9 -7.52 -6.35 13.05
CA ASP A 9 -7.03 -7.72 12.86
C ASP A 9 -6.37 -7.96 11.50
N PHE A 10 -6.70 -7.16 10.49
CA PHE A 10 -6.08 -7.24 9.16
C PHE A 10 -4.59 -6.93 9.17
N VAL A 11 -4.13 -5.94 9.96
CA VAL A 11 -2.70 -5.60 10.03
C VAL A 11 -1.88 -6.73 10.67
N ARG A 12 -2.51 -7.61 11.47
CA ARG A 12 -1.82 -8.74 12.14
C ARG A 12 -1.23 -9.77 11.18
N ARG A 13 -1.61 -9.75 9.89
CA ARG A 13 -0.96 -10.54 8.84
C ARG A 13 0.51 -10.14 8.61
N GLN A 14 0.87 -8.93 9.02
CA GLN A 14 2.23 -8.38 8.91
C GLN A 14 3.10 -8.91 10.03
N THR A 15 3.81 -9.99 9.73
CA THR A 15 4.72 -10.70 10.64
C THR A 15 6.10 -10.83 10.03
N THR A 16 7.09 -11.18 10.84
CA THR A 16 8.47 -11.42 10.40
C THR A 16 8.56 -12.42 9.25
N ASN A 17 7.69 -13.43 9.20
CA ASN A 17 7.65 -14.44 8.13
C ASN A 17 6.71 -14.09 6.96
N SER A 18 6.02 -12.95 7.03
CA SER A 18 5.14 -12.47 5.95
C SER A 18 5.93 -11.67 4.93
N GLN A 19 5.35 -11.50 3.72
CA GLN A 19 5.90 -10.66 2.66
C GLN A 19 5.76 -9.15 2.90
N TYR A 20 5.13 -8.75 3.99
CA TYR A 20 4.87 -7.35 4.29
C TYR A 20 5.92 -6.81 5.27
N THR A 21 6.00 -5.50 5.43
CA THR A 21 6.80 -4.88 6.52
C THR A 21 6.37 -5.46 7.87
N ASP A 22 7.32 -5.82 8.73
CA ASP A 22 7.04 -6.18 10.13
C ASP A 22 7.64 -5.18 11.10
N TYR A 23 7.11 -5.20 12.32
CA TYR A 23 7.58 -4.44 13.45
C TYR A 23 8.06 -5.42 14.53
N ASN A 24 9.27 -5.21 15.05
CA ASN A 24 9.89 -6.10 16.04
C ASN A 24 9.40 -5.87 17.48
N GLY A 25 8.62 -4.81 17.72
CA GLY A 25 7.97 -4.55 18.99
C GLY A 25 6.58 -5.18 19.12
N THR A 26 5.91 -4.89 20.22
CA THR A 26 4.54 -5.34 20.50
C THR A 26 3.50 -4.49 19.79
N TRP A 27 2.30 -5.06 19.59
CA TRP A 27 1.16 -4.33 19.04
C TRP A 27 0.77 -3.10 19.87
N GLU A 28 0.97 -3.15 21.19
CA GLU A 28 0.70 -2.02 22.07
C GLU A 28 1.75 -0.91 21.90
N GLU A 29 3.04 -1.26 21.75
CA GLU A 29 4.09 -0.30 21.42
C GLU A 29 3.84 0.37 20.06
N LEU A 30 3.43 -0.41 19.05
CA LEU A 30 3.04 0.13 17.75
C LEU A 30 1.87 1.11 17.89
N ARG A 31 0.80 0.72 18.59
CA ARG A 31 -0.37 1.58 18.83
C ARG A 31 0.03 2.90 19.49
N GLN A 32 0.89 2.85 20.51
CA GLN A 32 1.38 4.04 21.21
C GLN A 32 2.26 4.92 20.31
N LEU A 33 3.12 4.32 19.48
CA LEU A 33 3.94 5.04 18.51
C LEU A 33 3.08 5.79 17.50
N VAL A 34 2.05 5.13 16.98
CA VAL A 34 1.10 5.71 16.01
C VAL A 34 0.26 6.80 16.67
N GLU A 35 -0.28 6.58 17.87
CA GLU A 35 -1.08 7.57 18.59
C GLU A 35 -0.28 8.83 18.92
N LYS A 36 1.00 8.67 19.30
CA LYS A 36 1.91 9.81 19.50
C LYS A 36 2.11 10.58 18.20
N SER A 37 2.36 9.88 17.10
CA SER A 37 2.62 10.50 15.79
C SER A 37 1.37 11.15 15.20
N PHE A 38 0.18 10.59 15.47
CA PHE A 38 -1.10 11.18 15.07
C PHE A 38 -1.40 12.50 15.80
N LYS A 39 -1.09 12.57 17.10
CA LYS A 39 -1.35 13.77 17.93
C LYS A 39 -0.36 14.91 17.69
N HIS A 40 0.87 14.59 17.28
CA HIS A 40 1.96 15.56 17.17
C HIS A 40 2.46 15.81 15.75
N GLY A 41 2.18 14.89 14.82
CA GLY A 41 2.50 15.03 13.42
C GLY A 41 1.32 15.59 12.62
N GLU A 42 1.51 15.64 11.30
CA GLU A 42 0.47 16.01 10.35
C GLU A 42 0.06 14.75 9.57
N PRO A 43 -1.10 14.14 9.87
CA PRO A 43 -1.62 13.04 9.08
C PRO A 43 -1.83 13.49 7.64
N ARG A 44 -1.23 12.77 6.69
CA ARG A 44 -1.46 13.02 5.26
C ARG A 44 -2.76 12.36 4.84
N GLU A 45 -3.54 13.04 4.02
CA GLU A 45 -4.72 12.42 3.42
C GLU A 45 -4.31 11.21 2.57
N GLY A 46 -5.05 10.12 2.72
CA GLY A 46 -4.95 8.97 1.83
C GLY A 46 -5.74 9.17 0.55
N TYR A 47 -5.91 8.08 -0.20
CA TYR A 47 -6.61 8.09 -1.49
C TYR A 47 -8.11 8.47 -1.40
N ARG A 48 -8.72 8.40 -0.20
CA ARG A 48 -10.10 8.83 0.04
C ARG A 48 -10.27 9.44 1.43
N TYR A 49 -11.30 10.26 1.59
CA TYR A 49 -11.69 10.80 2.89
C TYR A 49 -11.96 9.67 3.90
N GLY A 50 -11.42 9.83 5.11
CA GLY A 50 -11.47 8.80 6.16
C GLY A 50 -10.36 7.74 6.07
N VAL A 51 -9.39 7.91 5.15
CA VAL A 51 -8.12 7.18 5.15
C VAL A 51 -6.99 8.21 5.31
N CYS A 52 -6.03 7.94 6.21
CA CYS A 52 -4.85 8.79 6.34
C CYS A 52 -3.57 7.98 6.50
N LEU A 53 -2.45 8.61 6.13
CA LEU A 53 -1.10 8.08 6.30
C LEU A 53 -0.39 8.89 7.38
N ILE A 54 0.25 8.18 8.31
CA ILE A 54 1.08 8.80 9.35
C ILE A 54 2.50 8.28 9.21
N GLU A 55 3.44 9.19 9.08
CA GLU A 55 4.84 8.84 9.15
C GLU A 55 5.26 8.59 10.60
N VAL A 56 5.95 7.47 10.84
CA VAL A 56 6.49 7.10 12.16
C VAL A 56 7.99 6.86 12.08
N CYS A 57 8.67 6.90 13.23
CA CYS A 57 10.08 6.54 13.31
C CYS A 57 10.28 5.09 12.80
N ALA A 58 11.17 4.91 11.83
CA ALA A 58 11.44 3.62 11.20
C ALA A 58 12.18 2.60 12.10
N ASN A 59 12.60 3.01 13.31
CA ASN A 59 13.29 2.13 14.23
C ASN A 59 12.41 0.94 14.65
N GLY A 60 12.95 -0.27 14.45
CA GLY A 60 12.23 -1.52 14.74
C GLY A 60 11.35 -2.04 13.60
N PHE A 61 11.30 -1.35 12.46
CA PHE A 61 10.58 -1.81 11.28
C PHE A 61 11.53 -2.44 10.26
N TYR A 62 11.11 -3.57 9.69
CA TYR A 62 11.88 -4.33 8.72
C TYR A 62 11.01 -4.64 7.52
N THR A 63 11.57 -4.47 6.33
CA THR A 63 10.88 -4.74 5.06
C THR A 63 11.83 -5.39 4.07
N TYR A 64 11.28 -5.97 3.01
CA TYR A 64 12.10 -6.48 1.92
C TYR A 64 12.65 -5.32 1.09
N ASN A 65 13.77 -5.56 0.44
CA ASN A 65 14.23 -4.63 -0.57
C ASN A 65 13.36 -4.78 -1.83
N ASP A 66 12.30 -3.97 -1.90
CA ASP A 66 11.33 -3.98 -3.00
C ASP A 66 11.91 -3.44 -4.32
N PHE A 67 13.14 -2.92 -4.32
CA PHE A 67 13.89 -2.66 -5.54
C PHE A 67 14.69 -3.90 -5.93
N PRO A 68 14.28 -4.64 -6.98
CA PRO A 68 15.02 -5.80 -7.40
C PRO A 68 16.38 -5.36 -7.94
N ARG A 69 17.42 -5.94 -7.35
CA ARG A 69 18.57 -6.32 -8.17
C ARG A 69 18.07 -7.49 -9.00
N PHE A 70 17.69 -7.25 -10.26
CA PHE A 70 17.23 -8.31 -11.17
C PHE A 70 18.21 -9.48 -11.26
N GLU A 71 19.48 -9.24 -10.99
CA GLU A 71 20.51 -10.25 -10.96
C GLU A 71 20.76 -10.77 -9.54
N GLY A 72 20.51 -12.07 -9.33
CA GLY A 72 20.86 -12.81 -8.11
C GLY A 72 19.77 -12.93 -7.05
N MET A 73 18.67 -12.18 -7.16
CA MET A 73 17.55 -12.27 -6.23
C MET A 73 16.78 -13.60 -6.39
N LYS A 74 16.48 -14.24 -5.26
CA LYS A 74 15.68 -15.47 -5.24
C LYS A 74 14.21 -15.14 -5.01
N LEU A 75 13.37 -15.63 -5.90
CA LEU A 75 11.93 -15.43 -5.85
C LEU A 75 11.21 -16.79 -5.84
N SER A 76 10.13 -16.86 -5.08
CA SER A 76 9.13 -17.93 -5.21
C SER A 76 7.77 -17.37 -5.58
N ALA A 77 6.92 -18.19 -6.18
CA ALA A 77 5.56 -17.82 -6.54
C ALA A 77 4.58 -18.92 -6.11
N CYS A 78 3.45 -18.51 -5.54
CA CYS A 78 2.43 -19.43 -5.05
C CYS A 78 1.03 -18.81 -5.21
N TYR A 79 0.01 -19.65 -5.41
CA TYR A 79 -1.39 -19.22 -5.31
C TYR A 79 -1.86 -19.38 -3.87
N GLU A 80 -2.13 -18.27 -3.20
CA GLU A 80 -2.51 -18.26 -1.78
C GLU A 80 -3.69 -17.31 -1.53
N LYS A 81 -4.56 -17.66 -0.57
CA LYS A 81 -5.56 -16.72 -0.04
C LYS A 81 -4.90 -15.70 0.87
N THR A 82 -5.49 -14.52 0.97
CA THR A 82 -5.09 -13.53 1.97
C THR A 82 -5.73 -13.89 3.31
N ALA A 83 -4.90 -14.03 4.35
CA ALA A 83 -5.40 -14.32 5.70
C ALA A 83 -6.38 -13.23 6.17
N GLY A 84 -7.51 -13.65 6.73
CA GLY A 84 -8.61 -12.76 7.13
C GLY A 84 -9.50 -12.32 5.98
N ARG A 85 -9.28 -12.85 4.76
CA ARG A 85 -10.06 -12.55 3.56
C ARG A 85 -10.39 -13.82 2.77
N GLU A 86 -10.97 -14.79 3.46
CA GLU A 86 -11.26 -16.12 2.94
C GLU A 86 -12.31 -16.11 1.81
N HIS A 87 -13.11 -15.05 1.75
CA HIS A 87 -14.08 -14.77 0.70
C HIS A 87 -13.44 -14.34 -0.62
N GLU A 88 -12.17 -13.90 -0.62
CA GLU A 88 -11.43 -13.57 -1.83
C GLU A 88 -10.91 -14.84 -2.53
N PRO A 89 -10.84 -14.85 -3.88
CA PRO A 89 -10.15 -15.92 -4.61
C PRO A 89 -8.63 -15.92 -4.30
N PRO A 90 -7.96 -17.08 -4.32
CA PRO A 90 -6.50 -17.15 -4.22
C PRO A 90 -5.82 -16.28 -5.28
N GLN A 91 -4.69 -15.68 -4.91
CA GLN A 91 -3.92 -14.79 -5.78
C GLN A 91 -2.51 -15.33 -5.95
N ILE A 92 -1.91 -15.09 -7.13
CA ILE A 92 -0.49 -15.32 -7.30
C ILE A 92 0.28 -14.31 -6.43
N LYS A 93 1.09 -14.82 -5.51
CA LYS A 93 1.97 -14.04 -4.65
C LYS A 93 3.41 -14.37 -5.02
N VAL A 94 4.12 -13.37 -5.51
CA VAL A 94 5.58 -13.43 -5.69
C VAL A 94 6.22 -13.04 -4.36
N LYS A 95 7.15 -13.86 -3.90
CA LYS A 95 7.79 -13.78 -2.59
C LYS A 95 9.29 -13.60 -2.76
N ILE A 96 9.88 -12.67 -2.00
CA ILE A 96 11.33 -12.54 -1.92
C ILE A 96 11.86 -13.56 -0.90
N GLU A 97 12.86 -14.36 -1.30
CA GLU A 97 13.51 -15.37 -0.45
C GLU A 97 14.81 -14.85 0.17
N GLU A 98 14.76 -13.64 0.72
CA GLU A 98 15.86 -13.00 1.42
C GLU A 98 15.42 -12.61 2.84
N ASP A 99 16.34 -12.06 3.63
CA ASP A 99 15.98 -11.48 4.93
C ASP A 99 15.47 -10.05 4.75
N LYS A 100 14.52 -9.66 5.60
CA LYS A 100 14.09 -8.26 5.67
C LYS A 100 15.20 -7.41 6.27
N ILE A 101 15.30 -6.18 5.79
CA ILE A 101 16.29 -5.20 6.24
C ILE A 101 15.60 -4.01 6.94
N PRO A 102 16.31 -3.26 7.81
CA PRO A 102 15.75 -2.10 8.48
C PRO A 102 15.18 -1.08 7.48
N CYS A 103 13.99 -0.56 7.78
CA CYS A 103 13.35 0.48 6.97
C CYS A 103 14.07 1.83 7.13
N SER A 104 14.06 2.64 6.08
CA SER A 104 14.48 4.06 6.15
C SER A 104 13.32 4.96 6.55
N PHE A 105 12.10 4.65 6.06
CA PHE A 105 10.88 5.39 6.34
C PHE A 105 9.71 4.42 6.54
N VAL A 106 8.68 4.84 7.27
CA VAL A 106 7.49 4.03 7.52
C VAL A 106 6.25 4.91 7.52
N ASP A 107 5.30 4.59 6.65
CA ASP A 107 3.94 5.11 6.73
C ASP A 107 3.01 4.08 7.34
N ILE A 108 2.20 4.52 8.29
CA ILE A 108 1.11 3.75 8.87
C ILE A 108 -0.18 4.20 8.23
N VAL A 109 -0.92 3.25 7.66
CA VAL A 109 -2.22 3.49 7.05
C VAL A 109 -3.31 3.30 8.10
N LEU A 110 -4.05 4.37 8.37
CA LEU A 110 -5.21 4.35 9.24
C LEU A 110 -6.49 4.49 8.44
N TYR A 111 -7.51 3.74 8.84
CA TYR A 111 -8.87 3.91 8.35
C TYR A 111 -9.76 4.35 9.51
N ARG A 112 -10.65 5.29 9.25
CA ARG A 112 -11.67 5.72 10.20
C ARG A 112 -12.73 4.64 10.34
N HIS A 113 -13.31 4.55 11.52
CA HIS A 113 -14.31 3.54 11.88
C HIS A 113 -15.48 3.47 10.90
N ASP A 114 -16.01 4.62 10.48
CA ASP A 114 -17.15 4.70 9.55
C ASP A 114 -16.81 4.12 8.16
N VAL A 115 -15.60 4.36 7.65
CA VAL A 115 -15.12 3.79 6.38
C VAL A 115 -15.02 2.28 6.47
N LEU A 116 -14.51 1.74 7.58
CA LEU A 116 -14.42 0.29 7.77
C LEU A 116 -15.79 -0.36 7.96
N ALA A 117 -16.73 0.34 8.60
CA ALA A 117 -18.09 -0.14 8.82
C ALA A 117 -18.89 -0.30 7.51
N GLU A 118 -18.54 0.43 6.43
CA GLU A 118 -19.16 0.29 5.09
C GLU A 118 -19.15 -1.17 4.60
N ASN A 119 -18.06 -1.89 4.89
CA ASN A 119 -17.84 -3.27 4.44
C ASN A 119 -17.74 -4.27 5.60
N ASN A 120 -18.10 -3.87 6.82
CA ASN A 120 -17.95 -4.68 8.04
C ASN A 120 -16.50 -5.18 8.23
N GLU A 121 -15.54 -4.30 7.97
CA GLU A 121 -14.09 -4.53 8.10
C GLU A 121 -13.50 -3.97 9.41
N ASN A 122 -14.31 -3.26 10.20
CA ASN A 122 -13.91 -2.78 11.52
C ASN A 122 -13.81 -3.96 12.49
N THR A 123 -12.80 -3.95 13.35
CA THR A 123 -12.58 -5.02 14.34
C THR A 123 -12.62 -4.49 15.76
N THR A 124 -12.73 -3.17 15.91
CA THR A 124 -12.78 -2.47 17.19
C THR A 124 -13.79 -1.32 17.13
N ASP A 125 -14.06 -0.72 18.28
CA ASP A 125 -14.90 0.50 18.41
C ASP A 125 -14.04 1.80 18.48
N ALA A 126 -12.76 1.72 18.09
CA ALA A 126 -11.89 2.89 18.07
C ALA A 126 -12.22 3.80 16.89
N GLU A 127 -11.92 5.10 17.02
CA GLU A 127 -12.19 6.08 15.94
C GLU A 127 -11.37 5.78 14.69
N TRP A 128 -10.12 5.33 14.87
CA TRP A 128 -9.22 4.93 13.81
C TRP A 128 -8.64 3.55 14.08
N GLU A 129 -8.48 2.75 13.04
CA GLU A 129 -7.79 1.45 13.12
C GLU A 129 -6.58 1.40 12.19
N ILE A 130 -5.49 0.79 12.67
CA ILE A 130 -4.27 0.56 11.90
C ILE A 130 -4.52 -0.60 10.94
N ILE A 131 -4.49 -0.33 9.64
CA ILE A 131 -4.78 -1.29 8.57
C ILE A 131 -3.51 -1.84 7.93
N SER A 132 -2.48 -1.02 7.79
CA SER A 132 -1.24 -1.40 7.12
C SER A 132 -0.03 -0.66 7.68
N ILE A 133 1.12 -1.34 7.68
CA ILE A 133 2.45 -0.83 7.95
C ILE A 133 3.20 -0.85 6.62
N ASN A 134 3.57 0.31 6.10
CA ASN A 134 4.24 0.46 4.81
C ASN A 134 5.66 0.98 5.06
N GLY A 135 6.61 0.06 5.23
CA GLY A 135 8.03 0.37 5.32
C GLY A 135 8.64 0.55 3.93
N ARG A 136 9.54 1.52 3.80
CA ARG A 136 10.26 1.80 2.54
C ARG A 136 11.73 2.12 2.82
N LEU A 137 12.57 1.86 1.82
CA LEU A 137 14.01 2.11 1.87
C LEU A 137 14.40 3.44 1.22
N SER A 138 13.57 3.94 0.31
CA SER A 138 13.68 5.25 -0.34
C SER A 138 12.58 6.20 0.15
N GLU A 139 12.78 7.50 -0.07
CA GLU A 139 11.80 8.53 0.31
C GLU A 139 10.58 8.54 -0.63
N GLU A 140 10.78 8.11 -1.88
CA GLU A 140 9.70 8.00 -2.88
C GLU A 140 8.62 7.01 -2.42
N PRO A 141 7.34 7.39 -2.50
CA PRO A 141 6.25 6.48 -2.15
C PRO A 141 6.24 5.30 -3.12
N LEU A 142 6.05 4.09 -2.58
CA LEU A 142 5.86 2.92 -3.41
C LEU A 142 4.48 3.00 -4.10
N PRO A 143 4.42 2.88 -5.43
CA PRO A 143 3.16 2.82 -6.14
C PRO A 143 2.37 1.57 -5.74
N MET A 144 1.05 1.63 -5.95
CA MET A 144 0.17 0.50 -5.67
C MET A 144 0.58 -0.74 -6.48
N GLU A 145 0.54 -1.92 -5.86
CA GLU A 145 0.84 -3.19 -6.54
C GLU A 145 -0.04 -3.42 -7.79
N PRO A 146 0.49 -3.94 -8.92
CA PRO A 146 -0.28 -4.08 -10.16
C PRO A 146 -1.56 -4.89 -10.01
N LEU A 147 -1.49 -5.98 -9.24
CA LEU A 147 -2.66 -6.83 -8.98
C LEU A 147 -3.71 -6.10 -8.14
N THR A 148 -3.28 -5.24 -7.21
CA THR A 148 -4.17 -4.40 -6.41
C THR A 148 -4.87 -3.36 -7.29
N ILE A 149 -4.15 -2.71 -8.21
CA ILE A 149 -4.70 -1.75 -9.17
C ILE A 149 -5.83 -2.40 -10.00
N VAL A 150 -5.54 -3.56 -10.61
CA VAL A 150 -6.53 -4.28 -11.43
C VAL A 150 -7.75 -4.69 -10.61
N ARG A 151 -7.56 -5.16 -9.38
CA ARG A 151 -8.66 -5.57 -8.50
C ARG A 151 -9.56 -4.40 -8.11
N ASN A 152 -8.95 -3.29 -7.72
CA ASN A 152 -9.64 -2.07 -7.32
C ASN A 152 -10.46 -1.49 -8.48
N TRP A 153 -9.88 -1.46 -9.69
CA TRP A 153 -10.58 -1.00 -10.90
C TRP A 153 -11.72 -1.93 -11.32
N LYS A 154 -11.51 -3.25 -11.24
CA LYS A 154 -12.54 -4.26 -11.57
C LYS A 154 -13.55 -4.52 -10.45
N GLN A 155 -13.45 -3.81 -9.32
CA GLN A 155 -14.31 -3.98 -8.15
C GLN A 155 -14.39 -5.44 -7.69
N LEU A 156 -13.26 -6.15 -7.75
CA LEU A 156 -13.20 -7.54 -7.30
C LEU A 156 -13.32 -7.60 -5.77
N PRO A 157 -13.91 -8.67 -5.19
CA PRO A 157 -14.14 -8.77 -3.75
C PRO A 157 -12.88 -8.45 -2.95
N GLY A 158 -12.99 -7.55 -1.97
CA GLY A 158 -11.92 -7.07 -1.08
C GLY A 158 -10.92 -6.07 -1.68
N GLY A 159 -11.16 -5.57 -2.90
CA GLY A 159 -10.51 -4.36 -3.39
C GLY A 159 -11.19 -3.09 -2.87
N SER A 160 -10.41 -2.02 -2.64
CA SER A 160 -10.96 -0.68 -2.46
C SER A 160 -11.42 -0.18 -3.82
N ALA A 161 -12.72 0.02 -4.03
CA ALA A 161 -13.26 0.33 -5.35
C ALA A 161 -12.64 1.63 -5.92
N MET A 162 -12.17 1.58 -7.16
CA MET A 162 -11.76 2.73 -7.98
C MET A 162 -12.66 2.80 -9.24
N PRO A 163 -13.98 3.01 -9.08
CA PRO A 163 -14.94 2.88 -10.17
C PRO A 163 -14.80 3.99 -11.23
N ASP A 164 -14.27 5.15 -10.83
CA ASP A 164 -14.23 6.35 -11.67
C ASP A 164 -12.94 6.45 -12.51
N SER A 165 -11.99 5.52 -12.35
CA SER A 165 -10.73 5.52 -13.11
C SER A 165 -10.95 5.03 -14.55
N THR A 166 -10.48 5.83 -15.51
CA THR A 166 -10.44 5.53 -16.93
C THR A 166 -9.41 4.44 -17.26
N PRO A 167 -9.57 3.71 -18.38
CA PRO A 167 -8.54 2.76 -18.83
C PRO A 167 -7.15 3.37 -18.95
N GLU A 168 -7.05 4.64 -19.36
CA GLU A 168 -5.79 5.37 -19.51
C GLU A 168 -5.12 5.66 -18.16
N GLU A 169 -5.89 6.11 -17.16
CA GLU A 169 -5.37 6.32 -15.79
C GLU A 169 -4.91 5.00 -15.17
N VAL A 170 -5.68 3.93 -15.36
CA VAL A 170 -5.29 2.58 -14.87
C VAL A 170 -4.02 2.10 -15.54
N LEU A 171 -3.85 2.35 -16.84
CA LEU A 171 -2.62 2.01 -17.56
C LEU A 171 -1.42 2.79 -17.01
N GLU A 172 -1.59 4.08 -16.75
CA GLU A 172 -0.55 4.94 -16.15
C GLU A 172 -0.13 4.40 -14.77
N MET A 173 -1.10 4.10 -13.88
CA MET A 173 -0.81 3.50 -12.58
C MET A 173 -0.09 2.15 -12.69
N LEU A 174 -0.47 1.29 -13.65
CA LEU A 174 0.18 0.00 -13.89
C LEU A 174 1.61 0.18 -14.39
N CYS A 175 1.82 1.13 -15.31
CA CYS A 175 3.14 1.48 -15.81
C CYS A 175 4.04 2.01 -14.69
N GLU A 176 3.57 2.97 -13.90
CA GLU A 176 4.30 3.47 -12.73
C GLU A 176 4.68 2.35 -11.76
N SER A 177 3.71 1.47 -11.45
CA SER A 177 3.93 0.33 -10.56
C SER A 177 5.00 -0.64 -11.05
N ILE A 178 4.94 -1.01 -12.33
CA ILE A 178 5.92 -1.92 -12.95
C ILE A 178 7.29 -1.23 -13.05
N MET A 179 7.34 0.03 -13.46
CA MET A 179 8.60 0.77 -13.64
C MET A 179 9.32 1.01 -12.33
N ALA A 180 8.60 1.35 -11.25
CA ALA A 180 9.15 1.45 -9.91
C ALA A 180 9.74 0.11 -9.46
N LYS A 181 9.01 -0.99 -9.68
CA LYS A 181 9.52 -2.35 -9.46
C LYS A 181 10.69 -2.71 -10.35
N CYS A 182 10.90 -2.03 -11.47
CA CYS A 182 12.08 -2.23 -12.31
C CYS A 182 13.27 -1.33 -11.92
N GLY A 183 13.13 -0.49 -10.89
CA GLY A 183 14.14 0.53 -10.57
C GLY A 183 14.35 1.54 -11.70
N LEU A 184 13.34 1.71 -12.57
CA LEU A 184 13.36 2.65 -13.69
C LEU A 184 12.62 3.92 -13.27
N ASN A 185 13.35 4.89 -12.68
CA ASN A 185 12.77 6.20 -12.38
C ASN A 185 12.75 7.07 -13.65
N HIS A 186 11.56 7.31 -14.22
CA HIS A 186 11.10 8.65 -14.62
C HIS A 186 9.71 8.65 -15.30
N SER A 187 8.87 9.59 -14.84
CA SER A 187 7.81 10.33 -15.53
C SER A 187 7.48 9.93 -16.97
N PHE A 188 6.30 9.36 -17.17
CA PHE A 188 5.60 9.33 -18.46
C PHE A 188 5.27 10.78 -18.87
N HIS A 189 6.20 11.48 -19.52
CA HIS A 189 5.78 12.60 -20.34
C HIS A 189 5.11 12.01 -21.58
N LYS A 190 3.79 12.18 -21.66
CA LYS A 190 3.05 12.06 -22.91
C LYS A 190 3.78 12.94 -23.92
N GLU A 191 4.40 12.31 -24.93
CA GLU A 191 4.64 13.02 -26.17
C GLU A 191 3.26 13.46 -26.65
N GLU A 192 2.95 14.75 -26.50
CA GLU A 192 1.78 15.33 -27.13
C GLU A 192 1.96 15.09 -28.63
N ASP A 193 1.11 14.22 -29.18
CA ASP A 193 0.91 14.09 -30.62
C ASP A 193 0.57 15.48 -31.16
N SER A 194 1.57 16.14 -31.74
CA SER A 194 1.38 17.34 -32.55
C SER A 194 0.73 16.91 -33.86
N GLN A 195 -0.55 16.57 -33.82
CA GLN A 195 -1.42 16.68 -34.98
C GLN A 195 -1.69 18.18 -35.20
N SER A 196 -0.76 18.87 -35.85
CA SER A 196 -1.12 20.13 -36.52
C SER A 196 -1.82 19.78 -37.83
N GLU A 197 -3.14 19.78 -37.79
CA GLU A 197 -3.97 20.14 -38.94
C GLU A 197 -3.38 21.38 -39.62
N THR A 198 -2.95 21.23 -40.86
CA THR A 198 -2.99 22.35 -41.82
C THR A 198 -3.43 21.79 -43.16
N ALA A 199 -4.73 21.60 -43.29
CA ALA A 199 -5.40 21.71 -44.57
C ALA A 199 -5.74 23.19 -44.82
N LYS A 200 -5.49 23.63 -46.07
CA LYS A 200 -6.01 24.84 -46.75
C LYS A 200 -5.20 26.14 -46.59
N ASN A 201 -4.34 26.41 -47.57
CA ASN A 201 -4.58 27.48 -48.55
C ASN A 201 -3.39 27.55 -49.53
N GLU A 202 -3.58 27.06 -50.75
CA GLU A 202 -3.35 27.75 -52.05
C GLU A 202 -3.68 26.81 -53.21
#